data_AF-A0A3A3D8Q5-F1
#
_entry.id   AF-A0A3A3D8Q5-F1
#
_cell.length_a   1.000
_cell.length_b   1.000
_cell.length_c   1.000
_cell.angle_alpha   90.00
_cell.angle_beta   90.00
_cell.angle_gamma   90.00
#
_symmetry.space_group_name_H-M   'P 1'
#
loop_
_entity.id
_entity.type
_entity.pdbx_description
1 polymer ?
#
loop_
_entity_poly.entity_id
_entity_poly.type
_entity_poly.pdbx_seq_one_letter_code
_entity_poly.pdbx_strand_id
1 'polypeptide(L)'
;MKHFLISITLLCSAGCSMFTEKMGMQAEQTIANDARSVAEPMANAELFQSKQAVPNTASQMASVSRKNINHYVRGMMQDMAENLQYVNQKTPLAVSSFIFLDDEYDDASLLGNQLSESFMHELHHFGVAVIDFKTTDYMRVTPQGDFVFSRDYLELNEEQNFQYVLAGTLVNHQGGVLVNARIIGLMSKAVVGSAQGFIPQTVVDALGSSYRTDGIMMKKAGR
;
A
#
# COMPACT_ATOMS: atom_id res chain seq x y z
N MET A 1 -39.03 41.72 23.58
CA MET A 1 -39.56 41.94 22.22
C MET A 1 -38.65 41.21 21.24
N LYS A 2 -39.24 40.33 20.41
CA LYS A 2 -38.71 39.67 19.20
C LYS A 2 -37.33 38.99 19.26
N HIS A 3 -37.33 37.68 19.53
CA HIS A 3 -36.27 36.76 19.08
C HIS A 3 -36.59 36.25 17.67
N PHE A 4 -35.59 36.34 16.80
CA PHE A 4 -35.65 36.03 15.37
C PHE A 4 -35.43 34.53 15.17
N LEU A 5 -36.42 33.85 14.60
CA LEU A 5 -36.35 32.48 14.07
C LEU A 5 -35.64 32.53 12.71
N ILE A 6 -34.57 31.76 12.52
CA ILE A 6 -34.02 31.48 11.19
C ILE A 6 -33.95 29.97 10.99
N SER A 7 -34.54 29.58 9.88
CA SER A 7 -34.96 28.25 9.48
C SER A 7 -33.80 27.41 8.97
N ILE A 8 -33.80 26.14 9.38
CA ILE A 8 -33.07 25.04 8.76
C ILE A 8 -33.67 24.76 7.38
N THR A 9 -32.83 24.69 6.35
CA THR A 9 -33.18 24.11 5.04
C THR A 9 -32.10 23.09 4.65
N LEU A 10 -32.53 21.83 4.67
CA LEU A 10 -31.82 20.64 4.29
C LEU A 10 -32.06 20.40 2.79
N LEU A 11 -31.01 20.41 1.96
CA LEU A 11 -31.10 20.01 0.55
C LEU A 11 -30.55 18.58 0.41
N CYS A 12 -31.45 17.61 0.24
CA CYS A 12 -31.14 16.28 -0.29
C CYS A 12 -31.52 16.25 -1.77
N SER A 13 -30.56 15.99 -2.65
CA SER A 13 -30.83 15.63 -4.04
C SER A 13 -30.37 14.19 -4.28
N ALA A 14 -31.32 13.26 -4.31
CA ALA A 14 -31.17 11.95 -4.91
C ALA A 14 -31.76 12.00 -6.33
N GLY A 15 -30.96 11.64 -7.33
CA GLY A 15 -31.41 11.50 -8.72
C GLY A 15 -31.49 10.03 -9.10
N CYS A 16 -32.69 9.54 -9.38
CA CYS A 16 -32.93 8.31 -10.15
C CYS A 16 -33.78 8.67 -11.36
N SER A 17 -33.32 8.33 -12.57
CA SER A 17 -34.13 8.37 -13.78
C SER A 17 -34.59 6.95 -14.15
N MET A 18 -35.91 6.79 -14.25
CA MET A 18 -36.56 5.70 -14.98
C MET A 18 -36.93 6.20 -16.37
N PHE A 19 -36.81 5.34 -17.39
CA PHE A 19 -37.59 5.48 -18.62
C PHE A 19 -38.21 4.13 -19.00
N THR A 20 -39.50 4.22 -19.31
CA THR A 20 -40.45 3.18 -19.70
C THR A 20 -40.85 3.46 -21.15
N GLU A 21 -41.12 2.41 -21.94
CA GLU A 21 -42.28 2.22 -22.85
C GLU A 21 -42.00 1.00 -23.76
N LYS A 22 -42.75 -0.11 -23.76
CA LYS A 22 -44.16 -0.47 -24.13
C LYS A 22 -44.40 -0.77 -25.63
N MET A 23 -44.61 -2.07 -25.91
CA MET A 23 -45.64 -2.72 -26.75
C MET A 23 -45.69 -2.51 -28.28
N GLY A 24 -45.68 -3.64 -29.02
CA GLY A 24 -46.13 -3.78 -30.41
C GLY A 24 -46.11 -5.25 -30.85
N MET A 25 -47.20 -5.72 -31.49
CA MET A 25 -47.51 -7.12 -31.84
C MET A 25 -47.79 -7.20 -33.36
N GLN A 26 -47.68 -8.40 -33.97
CA GLN A 26 -48.10 -8.84 -35.34
C GLN A 26 -47.18 -8.45 -36.52
N ALA A 27 -46.97 -9.23 -37.60
CA ALA A 27 -47.35 -10.60 -38.00
C ALA A 27 -46.44 -11.08 -39.18
N GLU A 28 -46.32 -12.41 -39.30
CA GLU A 28 -46.22 -13.31 -40.48
C GLU A 28 -45.62 -12.88 -41.85
N GLN A 29 -44.71 -13.72 -42.39
CA GLN A 29 -44.86 -14.30 -43.74
C GLN A 29 -43.95 -15.52 -44.00
N THR A 30 -44.60 -16.61 -44.40
CA THR A 30 -44.10 -17.94 -44.80
C THR A 30 -43.70 -17.96 -46.27
N ILE A 31 -42.57 -18.58 -46.65
CA ILE A 31 -42.44 -19.34 -47.91
C ILE A 31 -41.59 -20.60 -47.65
N ALA A 32 -42.17 -21.74 -48.05
CA ALA A 32 -41.64 -23.10 -47.98
C ALA A 32 -40.38 -23.30 -48.84
N ASN A 33 -39.57 -24.32 -48.53
CA ASN A 33 -39.13 -25.34 -49.50
C ASN A 33 -38.31 -26.46 -48.84
N ASP A 34 -38.74 -27.68 -49.16
CA ASP A 34 -38.03 -28.96 -49.25
C ASP A 34 -37.23 -29.52 -48.08
N ALA A 35 -37.75 -30.66 -47.60
CA ALA A 35 -37.11 -31.59 -46.70
C ALA A 35 -35.83 -32.20 -47.31
N ARG A 36 -34.71 -31.98 -46.64
CA ARG A 36 -33.64 -32.97 -46.51
C ARG A 36 -33.58 -33.40 -45.06
N SER A 37 -33.80 -34.69 -44.79
CA SER A 37 -33.61 -35.30 -43.48
C SER A 37 -32.14 -35.22 -43.09
N VAL A 38 -31.79 -34.27 -42.23
CA VAL A 38 -30.50 -34.24 -41.55
C VAL A 38 -30.68 -35.01 -40.23
N ALA A 39 -29.95 -36.11 -40.09
CA ALA A 39 -29.97 -36.93 -38.88
C ALA A 39 -29.67 -36.08 -37.64
N GLU A 40 -30.37 -36.33 -36.54
CA GLU A 40 -30.11 -35.65 -35.26
C GLU A 40 -28.66 -35.87 -34.82
N PRO A 41 -27.98 -34.85 -34.28
CA PRO A 41 -26.65 -35.04 -33.75
C PRO A 41 -26.74 -35.99 -32.56
N MET A 42 -26.16 -37.18 -32.72
CA MET A 42 -25.97 -38.13 -31.62
C MET A 42 -25.21 -37.42 -30.50
N ALA A 43 -25.87 -37.21 -29.36
CA ALA A 43 -25.26 -36.72 -28.15
C ALA A 43 -24.28 -37.78 -27.62
N ASN A 44 -23.02 -37.73 -28.03
CA ASN A 44 -21.95 -38.44 -27.35
C ASN A 44 -21.67 -37.71 -26.02
N ALA A 45 -22.43 -38.08 -25.00
CA ALA A 45 -22.36 -37.54 -23.64
C ALA A 45 -21.16 -38.07 -22.83
N GLU A 46 -20.11 -38.61 -23.47
CA GLU A 46 -18.98 -39.24 -22.77
C GLU A 46 -17.60 -38.77 -23.24
N LEU A 47 -17.44 -37.48 -23.59
CA LEU A 47 -16.10 -36.96 -23.92
C LEU A 47 -15.77 -35.59 -23.35
N PHE A 48 -16.36 -35.20 -22.21
CA PHE A 48 -15.87 -34.04 -21.44
C PHE A 48 -16.11 -34.23 -19.94
N GLN A 49 -15.43 -35.21 -19.35
CA GLN A 49 -15.38 -35.30 -17.89
C GLN A 49 -13.98 -35.65 -17.39
N SER A 50 -12.99 -34.82 -17.71
CA SER A 50 -11.78 -34.73 -16.90
C SER A 50 -12.10 -33.96 -15.61
N LYS A 51 -12.79 -34.64 -14.70
CA LYS A 51 -13.01 -34.19 -13.32
C LYS A 51 -11.72 -34.40 -12.53
N GLN A 52 -10.71 -33.58 -12.81
CA GLN A 52 -9.60 -33.32 -11.91
C GLN A 52 -9.43 -31.82 -11.83
N ALA A 53 -10.08 -31.22 -10.82
CA ALA A 53 -9.72 -29.89 -10.39
C ALA A 53 -8.27 -29.98 -9.87
N VAL A 54 -7.31 -29.67 -10.73
CA VAL A 54 -5.92 -29.48 -10.33
C VAL A 54 -5.93 -28.33 -9.33
N PRO A 55 -5.47 -28.52 -8.08
CA PRO A 55 -5.33 -27.40 -7.15
C PRO A 55 -4.37 -26.41 -7.81
N ASN A 56 -4.84 -25.18 -8.03
CA ASN A 56 -4.09 -24.16 -8.74
C ASN A 56 -3.08 -23.53 -7.79
N THR A 57 -2.10 -24.32 -7.32
CA THR A 57 -1.07 -23.92 -6.35
C THR A 57 -0.26 -22.72 -6.85
N ALA A 58 -0.06 -22.61 -8.17
CA ALA A 58 0.60 -21.47 -8.80
C ALA A 58 -0.16 -20.14 -8.58
N SER A 59 -1.50 -20.17 -8.62
CA SER A 59 -2.32 -18.97 -8.36
C SER A 59 -2.35 -18.58 -6.87
N GLN A 60 -2.22 -19.54 -5.96
CA GLN A 60 -2.07 -19.28 -4.52
C GLN A 60 -0.68 -18.71 -4.20
N MET A 61 0.40 -19.22 -4.80
CA MET A 61 1.75 -18.67 -4.69
C MET A 61 1.88 -17.27 -5.33
N ALA A 62 1.21 -17.02 -6.45
CA ALA A 62 1.17 -15.69 -7.08
C ALA A 62 0.39 -14.65 -6.24
N SER A 63 -0.53 -15.07 -5.37
CA SER A 63 -1.26 -14.16 -4.47
C SER A 63 -0.40 -13.70 -3.28
N VAL A 64 0.48 -14.57 -2.77
CA VAL A 64 1.46 -14.24 -1.72
C VAL A 64 2.53 -13.27 -2.26
N SER A 65 2.82 -13.33 -3.56
CA SER A 65 3.77 -12.46 -4.28
C SER A 65 3.26 -11.02 -4.52
N ARG A 66 1.97 -10.70 -4.34
CA ARG A 66 1.44 -9.35 -4.64
C ARG A 66 1.53 -8.35 -3.48
N LYS A 67 1.79 -8.80 -2.25
CA LYS A 67 1.81 -7.92 -1.08
C LYS A 67 3.24 -7.59 -0.71
N ASN A 68 3.72 -6.44 -1.19
CA ASN A 68 5.01 -5.87 -0.81
C ASN A 68 4.91 -5.10 0.52
N ILE A 69 6.03 -4.58 1.01
CA ILE A 69 6.12 -3.81 2.26
C ILE A 69 5.09 -2.66 2.33
N ASN A 70 4.85 -1.97 1.21
CA ASN A 70 3.91 -0.85 1.14
C ASN A 70 2.46 -1.28 1.39
N HIS A 71 2.08 -2.51 1.04
CA HIS A 71 0.75 -3.02 1.35
C HIS A 71 0.46 -3.03 2.86
N TYR A 72 1.44 -3.46 3.66
CA TYR A 72 1.31 -3.52 5.12
C TYR A 72 1.37 -2.12 5.73
N VAL A 73 2.26 -1.26 5.21
CA VAL A 73 2.37 0.13 5.66
C VAL A 73 1.10 0.92 5.38
N ARG A 74 0.45 0.71 4.23
CA ARG A 74 -0.85 1.32 3.92
C ARG A 74 -1.93 0.91 4.92
N GLY A 75 -1.99 -0.37 5.30
CA GLY A 75 -2.92 -0.84 6.32
C GLY A 75 -2.66 -0.16 7.67
N MET A 76 -1.40 -0.13 8.11
CA MET A 76 -1.03 0.58 9.34
C MET A 76 -1.35 2.08 9.28
N MET A 77 -1.19 2.73 8.12
CA MET A 77 -1.53 4.14 7.94
C MET A 77 -3.05 4.39 7.97
N GLN A 78 -3.87 3.46 7.50
CA GLN A 78 -5.32 3.53 7.65
C GLN A 78 -5.70 3.48 9.13
N ASP A 79 -5.19 2.48 9.87
CA ASP A 79 -5.43 2.37 11.32
C ASP A 79 -4.97 3.64 12.04
N MET A 80 -3.78 4.16 11.71
CA MET A 80 -3.23 5.38 12.29
C MET A 80 -4.11 6.61 12.02
N ALA A 81 -4.58 6.76 10.79
CA ALA A 81 -5.41 7.88 10.38
C ALA A 81 -6.75 7.90 11.13
N GLU A 82 -7.32 6.74 11.46
CA GLU A 82 -8.56 6.63 12.23
C GLU A 82 -8.45 7.16 13.66
N ASN A 83 -7.24 7.15 14.24
CA ASN A 83 -6.98 7.62 15.60
C ASN A 83 -6.06 8.85 15.67
N LEU A 84 -5.80 9.49 14.54
CA LEU A 84 -4.93 10.66 14.46
C LEU A 84 -5.59 11.90 15.05
N GLN A 85 -4.90 12.54 15.98
CA GLN A 85 -5.32 13.79 16.62
C GLN A 85 -4.27 14.87 16.38
N TYR A 86 -4.71 16.12 16.31
CA TYR A 86 -3.86 17.33 16.25
C TYR A 86 -2.94 17.48 15.02
N VAL A 87 -2.82 16.46 14.17
CA VAL A 87 -2.04 16.48 12.93
C VAL A 87 -2.95 16.65 11.72
N ASN A 88 -2.60 17.57 10.84
CA ASN A 88 -3.31 17.86 9.59
C ASN A 88 -2.34 18.41 8.54
N GLN A 89 -2.87 18.84 7.38
CA GLN A 89 -2.12 19.43 6.27
C GLN A 89 -1.20 20.62 6.65
N LYS A 90 -1.47 21.32 7.76
CA LYS A 90 -0.69 22.48 8.23
C LYS A 90 0.27 22.13 9.36
N THR A 91 0.35 20.86 9.73
CA THR A 91 1.14 20.39 10.87
C THR A 91 2.29 19.55 10.35
N PRO A 92 3.47 20.15 10.10
CA PRO A 92 4.61 19.43 9.58
C PRO A 92 5.07 18.34 10.55
N LEU A 93 5.27 17.14 9.99
CA LEU A 93 5.69 15.95 10.70
C LEU A 93 6.95 15.37 10.07
N ALA A 94 7.90 14.90 10.88
CA ALA A 94 9.05 14.13 10.40
C ALA A 94 8.82 12.63 10.58
N VAL A 95 9.51 11.80 9.80
CA VAL A 95 9.48 10.33 9.96
C VAL A 95 10.88 9.85 10.34
N SER A 96 11.02 9.33 11.56
CA SER A 96 12.28 8.74 12.00
C SER A 96 12.44 7.32 11.47
N SER A 97 13.67 6.82 11.51
CA SER A 97 13.92 5.41 11.22
C SER A 97 13.23 4.49 12.24
N PHE A 98 12.77 3.32 11.78
CA PHE A 98 12.25 2.27 12.65
C PHE A 98 13.42 1.40 13.14
N ILE A 99 13.37 1.01 14.41
CA ILE A 99 14.48 0.33 15.11
C ILE A 99 13.97 -0.93 15.80
N PHE A 100 14.80 -1.95 15.96
CA PHE A 100 14.44 -3.13 16.73
C PHE A 100 14.45 -2.82 18.24
N LEU A 101 13.47 -3.33 18.99
CA LEU A 101 13.34 -3.06 20.44
C LEU A 101 14.48 -3.66 21.26
N ASP A 102 15.11 -4.72 20.75
CA ASP A 102 16.22 -5.46 21.34
C ASP A 102 17.61 -4.94 20.95
N ASP A 103 17.69 -3.91 20.09
CA ASP A 103 18.93 -3.24 19.68
C ASP A 103 19.17 -1.93 20.46
N GLU A 104 20.35 -1.32 20.31
CA GLU A 104 20.81 -0.12 21.05
C GLU A 104 20.10 1.21 20.66
N TYR A 105 18.97 1.15 19.94
CA TYR A 105 18.15 2.31 19.51
C TYR A 105 18.89 3.33 18.61
N ASP A 106 20.07 2.98 18.10
CA ASP A 106 20.96 3.86 17.33
C ASP A 106 21.25 3.36 15.90
N ASP A 107 20.98 2.08 15.60
CA ASP A 107 21.05 1.52 14.26
C ASP A 107 19.67 1.17 13.69
N ALA A 108 19.43 1.63 12.47
CA ALA A 108 18.23 1.32 11.72
C ALA A 108 18.54 0.34 10.59
N SER A 109 18.01 -0.87 10.72
CA SER A 109 18.10 -1.92 9.69
C SER A 109 17.54 -1.47 8.33
N LEU A 110 17.87 -2.21 7.27
CA LEU A 110 17.29 -1.97 5.93
C LEU A 110 15.75 -1.99 5.97
N LEU A 111 15.17 -2.94 6.70
CA LEU A 111 13.73 -3.01 6.93
C LEU A 111 13.22 -1.73 7.61
N GLY A 112 13.91 -1.28 8.65
CA GLY A 112 13.54 -0.08 9.39
C GLY A 112 13.58 1.19 8.56
N ASN A 113 14.63 1.35 7.75
CA ASN A 113 14.74 2.45 6.80
C ASN A 113 13.65 2.37 5.73
N GLN A 114 13.41 1.18 5.15
CA GLN A 114 12.37 0.98 4.14
C GLN A 114 10.97 1.31 4.67
N LEU A 115 10.67 0.92 5.92
CA LEU A 115 9.40 1.29 6.57
C LEU A 115 9.25 2.80 6.67
N SER A 116 10.33 3.51 6.98
CA SER A 116 10.32 4.97 7.12
C SER A 116 10.01 5.66 5.79
N GLU A 117 10.65 5.20 4.70
CA GLU A 117 10.36 5.67 3.34
C GLU A 117 8.90 5.40 2.95
N SER A 118 8.42 4.18 3.23
CA SER A 118 7.04 3.79 2.96
C SER A 118 6.02 4.61 3.77
N PHE A 119 6.31 4.89 5.05
CA PHE A 119 5.45 5.71 5.89
C PHE A 119 5.45 7.17 5.44
N MET A 120 6.61 7.72 5.08
CA MET A 120 6.67 9.08 4.53
C MET A 120 5.85 9.19 3.23
N HIS A 121 5.96 8.20 2.35
CA HIS A 121 5.15 8.13 1.14
C HIS A 121 3.65 8.12 1.44
N GLU A 122 3.18 7.23 2.32
CA GLU A 122 1.76 7.10 2.62
C GLU A 122 1.22 8.30 3.41
N LEU A 123 2.02 8.93 4.29
CA LEU A 123 1.67 10.18 4.97
C LEU A 123 1.46 11.32 3.98
N HIS A 124 2.39 11.50 3.04
CA HIS A 124 2.26 12.52 2.00
C HIS A 124 1.06 12.23 1.08
N HIS A 125 0.84 10.95 0.74
CA HIS A 125 -0.33 10.52 -0.04
C HIS A 125 -1.65 10.81 0.69
N PHE A 126 -1.67 10.66 2.02
CA PHE A 126 -2.81 10.99 2.89
C PHE A 126 -3.02 12.50 3.07
N GLY A 127 -2.09 13.35 2.58
CA GLY A 127 -2.17 14.81 2.70
C GLY A 127 -1.59 15.35 4.00
N VAL A 128 -0.77 14.59 4.74
CA VAL A 128 0.01 15.15 5.85
C VAL A 128 1.23 15.86 5.27
N ALA A 129 1.53 17.06 5.77
CA ALA A 129 2.78 17.74 5.44
C ALA A 129 3.94 16.99 6.11
N VAL A 130 4.84 16.42 5.32
CA VAL A 130 6.00 15.68 5.83
C VAL A 130 7.28 16.45 5.55
N ILE A 131 8.15 16.55 6.56
CA ILE A 131 9.49 17.12 6.46
C ILE A 131 10.51 15.98 6.40
N ASP A 132 11.31 15.97 5.35
CA ASP A 132 12.47 15.10 5.23
C ASP A 132 13.71 15.79 5.82
N PHE A 133 13.91 15.58 7.12
CA PHE A 133 15.01 16.19 7.88
C PHE A 133 16.40 15.63 7.52
N LYS A 134 16.49 14.57 6.71
CA LYS A 134 17.75 13.97 6.25
C LYS A 134 18.28 14.66 4.99
N THR A 135 17.50 15.59 4.43
CA THR A 135 17.88 16.38 3.26
C THR A 135 18.80 17.53 3.69
N THR A 136 19.96 17.64 3.05
CA THR A 136 20.92 18.73 3.23
C THR A 136 20.50 20.00 2.47
N ASP A 137 20.98 21.16 2.91
CA ASP A 137 20.70 22.45 2.23
C ASP A 137 21.49 22.67 0.93
N TYR A 138 22.32 21.69 0.55
CA TYR A 138 23.14 21.70 -0.66
C TYR A 138 23.09 20.35 -1.39
N MET A 139 23.51 20.35 -2.64
CA MET A 139 23.70 19.14 -3.44
C MET A 139 25.19 18.80 -3.53
N ARG A 140 25.57 17.60 -3.07
CA ARG A 140 26.93 17.09 -3.18
C ARG A 140 27.11 16.36 -4.51
N VAL A 141 27.88 16.95 -5.40
CA VAL A 141 28.22 16.39 -6.73
C VAL A 141 29.49 15.55 -6.62
N THR A 142 29.44 14.30 -7.07
CA THR A 142 30.58 13.37 -7.06
C THR A 142 30.67 12.59 -8.38
N PRO A 143 31.80 11.95 -8.70
CA PRO A 143 31.88 11.06 -9.87
C PRO A 143 30.93 9.86 -9.82
N GLN A 144 30.41 9.49 -8.65
CA GLN A 144 29.50 8.36 -8.46
C GLN A 144 28.01 8.78 -8.52
N GLY A 145 27.73 10.08 -8.54
CA GLY A 145 26.38 10.64 -8.55
C GLY A 145 26.24 11.89 -7.69
N ASP A 146 25.02 12.41 -7.66
CA ASP A 146 24.64 13.60 -6.92
C ASP A 146 23.78 13.21 -5.72
N PHE A 147 24.12 13.76 -4.55
CA PHE A 147 23.51 13.39 -3.28
C PHE A 147 23.00 14.62 -2.54
N VAL A 148 21.77 14.52 -2.05
CA VAL A 148 21.13 15.54 -1.19
C VAL A 148 20.83 14.99 0.21
N PHE A 149 21.08 13.70 0.46
CA PHE A 149 20.79 13.08 1.74
C PHE A 149 22.06 12.90 2.56
N SER A 150 21.95 13.14 3.86
CA SER A 150 22.98 12.80 4.83
C SER A 150 22.39 12.18 6.09
N ARG A 151 23.23 11.41 6.77
CA ARG A 151 22.98 10.92 8.14
C ARG A 151 23.86 11.64 9.16
N ASP A 152 24.83 12.43 8.70
CA ASP A 152 25.68 13.22 9.57
C ASP A 152 24.92 14.46 10.04
N TYR A 153 24.63 14.53 11.34
CA TYR A 153 23.89 15.65 11.92
C TYR A 153 24.60 17.00 11.73
N LEU A 154 25.92 17.00 11.51
CA LEU A 154 26.70 18.21 11.20
C LEU A 154 26.46 18.73 9.77
N GLU A 155 25.98 17.87 8.87
CA GLU A 155 25.59 18.25 7.52
C GLU A 155 24.09 18.65 7.42
N LEU A 156 23.31 18.42 8.47
CA LEU A 156 21.87 18.69 8.51
C LEU A 156 21.57 20.05 9.16
N ASN A 157 20.44 20.64 8.78
CA ASN A 157 20.00 21.91 9.35
C ASN A 157 19.62 21.72 10.83
N GLU A 158 20.16 22.54 11.72
CA GLU A 158 19.83 22.50 13.16
C GLU A 158 18.40 22.99 13.43
N GLU A 159 17.89 23.91 12.60
CA GLU A 159 16.55 24.49 12.72
C GLU A 159 15.51 23.63 11.99
N GLN A 160 15.02 22.62 12.71
CA GLN A 160 13.99 21.72 12.21
C GLN A 160 12.58 22.20 12.58
N ASN A 161 11.75 22.46 11.57
CA ASN A 161 10.41 23.07 11.74
C ASN A 161 9.26 22.05 11.91
N PHE A 162 9.52 20.84 12.40
CA PHE A 162 8.47 19.86 12.70
C PHE A 162 8.17 19.79 14.20
N GLN A 163 6.88 19.69 14.55
CA GLN A 163 6.43 19.59 15.94
C GLN A 163 6.08 18.15 16.33
N TYR A 164 5.87 17.30 15.33
CA TYR A 164 5.49 15.90 15.49
C TYR A 164 6.48 15.02 14.76
N VAL A 165 6.69 13.82 15.30
CA VAL A 165 7.52 12.79 14.68
C VAL A 165 6.74 11.48 14.63
N LEU A 166 6.73 10.81 13.48
CA LEU A 166 6.39 9.41 13.40
C LEU A 166 7.65 8.61 13.68
N ALA A 167 7.60 7.81 14.75
CA ALA A 167 8.65 6.87 15.11
C ALA A 167 8.07 5.48 15.25
N GLY A 168 8.91 4.46 15.14
CA GLY A 168 8.45 3.11 15.33
C GLY A 168 9.51 2.12 15.75
N THR A 169 9.01 1.00 16.27
CA THR A 169 9.82 -0.05 16.85
C THR A 169 9.42 -1.40 16.26
N LEU A 170 10.40 -2.28 16.11
CA LEU A 170 10.30 -3.57 15.47
C LEU A 170 10.57 -4.67 16.50
N VAL A 171 9.86 -5.78 16.38
CA VAL A 171 10.10 -6.96 17.23
C VAL A 171 10.09 -8.19 16.34
N ASN A 172 11.16 -8.97 16.40
CA ASN A 172 11.21 -10.28 15.76
C ASN A 172 10.14 -11.19 16.39
N HIS A 173 9.28 -11.77 15.56
CA HIS A 173 8.22 -12.66 15.99
C HIS A 173 8.22 -13.93 15.14
N GLN A 174 7.56 -14.99 15.60
CA GLN A 174 7.49 -16.23 14.83
C GLN A 174 6.81 -15.98 13.48
N GLY A 175 7.57 -16.17 12.40
CA GLY A 175 7.07 -15.99 11.03
C GLY A 175 7.08 -14.56 10.50
N GLY A 176 7.72 -13.59 11.17
CA GLY A 176 7.88 -12.24 10.65
C GLY A 176 8.27 -11.19 11.70
N VAL A 177 7.92 -9.93 11.43
CA VAL A 177 8.25 -8.79 12.28
C VAL A 177 6.98 -8.07 12.70
N LEU A 178 6.82 -7.84 14.00
CA LEU A 178 5.82 -6.93 14.55
C LEU A 178 6.34 -5.50 14.46
N VAL A 179 5.49 -4.61 13.96
CA VAL A 179 5.81 -3.19 13.78
C VAL A 179 4.88 -2.38 14.66
N ASN A 180 5.44 -1.50 15.48
CA ASN A 180 4.69 -0.52 16.24
C ASN A 180 5.06 0.87 15.76
N ALA A 181 4.11 1.65 15.26
CA ALA A 181 4.31 3.02 14.80
C ALA A 181 3.53 4.00 15.69
N ARG A 182 4.11 5.16 16.01
CA ARG A 182 3.50 6.19 16.84
C ARG A 182 3.85 7.57 16.30
N ILE A 183 2.86 8.46 16.23
CA ILE A 183 3.07 9.89 16.04
C ILE A 183 3.10 10.55 17.41
N ILE A 184 4.20 11.24 17.70
CA ILE A 184 4.52 11.81 19.01
C ILE A 184 4.70 13.31 18.86
N GLY A 185 4.04 14.10 19.71
CA GLY A 185 4.31 15.53 19.84
C GLY A 185 5.64 15.74 20.57
N LEU A 186 6.61 16.41 19.95
CA LEU A 186 7.94 16.58 20.52
C LEU A 186 7.95 17.41 21.80
N MET A 187 7.08 18.41 21.89
CA MET A 187 6.96 19.25 23.10
C MET A 187 6.17 18.55 24.21
N SER A 188 4.99 18.00 23.89
CA SER A 188 4.09 17.40 24.89
C SER A 188 4.44 15.97 25.28
N LYS A 189 5.26 15.28 24.46
CA LYS A 189 5.51 13.83 24.52
C LYS A 189 4.24 12.98 24.41
N ALA A 190 3.12 13.57 24.00
CA ALA A 190 1.87 12.85 23.83
C ALA A 190 1.91 12.02 22.55
N VAL A 191 1.43 10.77 22.63
CA VAL A 191 1.11 9.97 21.45
C VAL A 191 -0.23 10.47 20.91
N VAL A 192 -0.22 10.98 19.69
CA VAL A 192 -1.40 11.58 19.05
C VAL A 192 -1.93 10.73 17.89
N GLY A 193 -1.24 9.65 17.57
CA GLY A 193 -1.67 8.63 16.62
C GLY A 193 -0.80 7.39 16.78
N SER A 194 -1.36 6.21 16.55
CA SER A 194 -0.62 4.96 16.64
C SER A 194 -1.18 3.90 15.70
N ALA A 195 -0.31 2.99 15.27
CA ALA A 195 -0.71 1.79 14.56
C ALA A 195 0.24 0.65 14.89
N GLN A 196 -0.27 -0.57 14.70
CA GLN A 196 0.51 -1.79 14.84
C GLN A 196 0.25 -2.67 13.63
N GLY A 197 1.28 -3.36 13.16
CA GLY A 197 1.18 -4.29 12.05
C GLY A 197 2.07 -5.50 12.23
N PHE A 198 1.80 -6.53 11.43
CA PHE A 198 2.65 -7.70 11.32
C PHE A 198 3.07 -7.86 9.85
N ILE A 199 4.37 -7.98 9.64
CA ILE A 199 4.96 -8.14 8.31
C ILE A 199 5.51 -9.56 8.22
N PRO A 200 4.94 -10.43 7.36
CA PRO A 200 5.40 -11.80 7.21
C PRO A 200 6.86 -11.89 6.78
N GLN A 201 7.54 -12.93 7.22
CA GLN A 201 8.97 -13.15 6.94
C GLN A 201 9.28 -13.14 5.43
N THR A 202 8.39 -13.69 4.60
CA THR A 202 8.54 -13.71 3.15
C THR A 202 8.68 -12.31 2.54
N VAL A 203 8.05 -11.31 3.14
CA VAL A 203 8.10 -9.89 2.70
C VAL A 203 9.40 -9.25 3.18
N VAL A 204 9.84 -9.58 4.40
CA VAL A 204 11.10 -9.11 4.97
C VAL A 204 12.28 -9.64 4.16
N ASP A 205 12.28 -10.94 3.84
CA ASP A 205 13.33 -11.61 3.07
C ASP A 205 13.44 -11.05 1.64
N ALA A 206 12.30 -10.67 1.05
CA ALA A 206 12.26 -10.04 -0.27
C ALA A 206 13.03 -8.71 -0.31
N LEU A 207 13.09 -7.95 0.79
CA LEU A 207 13.87 -6.70 0.87
C LEU A 207 15.39 -6.96 0.86
N GLY A 208 15.85 -8.05 1.50
CA GLY A 208 17.27 -8.41 1.57
C GLY A 208 17.82 -9.00 0.26
N SER A 209 16.95 -9.47 -0.65
CA SER A 209 17.34 -10.16 -1.88
C SER A 209 17.92 -9.25 -2.98
N SER A 210 17.94 -7.92 -2.80
CA SER A 210 18.52 -6.98 -3.76
C SER A 210 20.05 -7.01 -3.83
N TYR A 211 20.72 -7.78 -2.97
CA TYR A 211 22.15 -8.08 -3.14
C TYR A 211 22.36 -9.06 -4.32
N ARG A 212 22.48 -8.49 -5.52
CA ARG A 212 23.35 -8.97 -6.61
C ARG A 212 23.26 -10.48 -6.91
N THR A 213 22.12 -10.95 -7.43
CA THR A 213 22.16 -12.11 -8.33
C THR A 213 22.64 -11.63 -9.72
N ASP A 214 23.91 -11.24 -9.80
CA ASP A 214 24.62 -11.12 -11.08
C ASP A 214 25.86 -12.01 -11.00
N GLY A 215 25.88 -13.04 -11.84
CA GLY A 215 26.96 -14.02 -11.88
C GLY A 215 26.47 -15.45 -12.02
N ILE A 216 25.78 -15.78 -13.11
CA ILE A 216 25.76 -17.16 -13.59
C ILE A 216 27.22 -17.51 -13.95
N MET A 217 27.85 -18.39 -13.17
CA MET A 217 29.17 -18.92 -13.47
C MET A 217 29.10 -19.75 -14.77
N MET A 218 29.54 -19.18 -15.89
CA MET A 218 29.82 -19.95 -17.09
C MET A 218 31.03 -20.85 -16.80
N LYS A 219 30.79 -22.14 -16.59
CA LYS A 219 31.86 -23.14 -16.59
C LYS A 219 32.49 -23.10 -17.98
N LYS A 220 33.72 -22.60 -18.09
CA LYS A 220 34.51 -22.69 -19.33
C LYS A 220 34.53 -24.16 -19.74
N ALA A 221 34.01 -24.44 -20.93
CA ALA A 221 34.24 -25.71 -21.61
C ALA A 221 35.75 -25.88 -21.77
N GLY A 222 36.30 -26.93 -21.15
CA GLY A 222 37.68 -27.33 -21.34
C GLY A 222 37.92 -27.65 -22.82
N ARG A 223 39.12 -27.31 -23.28
CA ARG A 223 39.64 -27.68 -24.60
C ARG A 223 39.74 -29.19 -24.76
#